data_AF-A0A917WQB0-F1
#
_entry.id   AF-A0A917WQB0-F1
#
_cell.length_a   1.000
_cell.length_b   1.000
_cell.length_c   1.000
_cell.angle_alpha   90.00
_cell.angle_beta   90.00
_cell.angle_gamma   90.00
#
_symmetry.space_group_name_H-M   'P 1'
#
loop_
_entity.id
_entity.type
_entity.pdbx_description
1 polymer ?
#
loop_
_entity_poly.entity_id
_entity_poly.type
_entity_poly.pdbx_seq_one_letter_code
_entity_poly.pdbx_strand_id
1 'polypeptide(L)'
;MTATLQDIEPAEPDPVADAIAALTAAARQTRVRGAGTDQATVEPVDFADLAAHVLTTVAANVGSVETLLAGRSGSWEADLVRRLVDRTASEDELLRWRTEPVRLHFDAEDTFYTFGISDLLDQERDAIGDVVSRLDGEIQARDEAAERTPADTAVDEQFAAAEALDDAIERLWEQDRAAYAAAYRATVERYLTERGATCGVDIITPVAYASTTWDPLAEQIHEYARQHTQLPMTGSAPDWSDGNPADALRRAGLTYTDRAGGER
;
A
#
# COMPACT_ATOMS: atom_id res chain seq x y z
N MET A 1 -54.27 -13.69 22.59
CA MET A 1 -54.00 -13.26 21.20
C MET A 1 -52.88 -12.24 21.26
N THR A 2 -51.65 -12.69 21.05
CA THR A 2 -50.45 -11.85 21.13
C THR A 2 -50.05 -11.56 19.69
N ALA A 3 -50.15 -10.31 19.27
CA ALA A 3 -49.72 -9.87 17.96
C ALA A 3 -48.19 -9.80 17.96
N THR A 4 -47.55 -10.68 17.19
CA THR A 4 -46.14 -10.58 16.84
C THR A 4 -45.95 -9.35 15.95
N LEU A 5 -45.24 -8.35 16.47
CA LEU A 5 -44.66 -7.28 15.67
C LEU A 5 -43.66 -7.94 14.71
N GLN A 6 -44.02 -7.94 13.43
CA GLN A 6 -43.12 -8.33 12.35
C GLN A 6 -42.04 -7.24 12.29
N ASP A 7 -40.79 -7.63 12.55
CA ASP A 7 -39.64 -6.76 12.31
C ASP A 7 -39.69 -6.31 10.85
N ILE A 8 -39.91 -5.01 10.64
CA ILE A 8 -39.85 -4.40 9.32
C ILE A 8 -38.37 -4.38 8.96
N GLU A 9 -37.96 -5.32 8.12
CA GLU A 9 -36.65 -5.33 7.50
C GLU A 9 -36.43 -3.96 6.82
N PRO A 10 -35.32 -3.25 7.11
CA PRO A 10 -35.09 -1.93 6.53
C PRO A 10 -35.12 -2.05 5.00
N ALA A 11 -35.85 -1.15 4.34
CA ALA A 11 -35.92 -1.12 2.89
C ALA A 11 -34.50 -1.09 2.31
N GLU A 12 -34.24 -1.91 1.29
CA GLU A 12 -32.96 -1.86 0.59
C GLU A 12 -32.69 -0.44 0.10
N PRO A 13 -31.45 0.07 0.24
CA PRO A 13 -31.10 1.40 -0.23
C PRO A 13 -31.32 1.49 -1.75
N ASP A 14 -32.00 2.55 -2.20
CA ASP A 14 -32.14 2.90 -3.61
C ASP A 14 -31.16 4.04 -3.95
N PRO A 15 -29.95 3.73 -4.44
CA PRO A 15 -28.92 4.73 -4.67
C PRO A 15 -29.31 5.73 -5.76
N VAL A 16 -30.19 5.35 -6.69
CA VAL A 16 -30.68 6.25 -7.75
C VAL A 16 -31.65 7.25 -7.16
N ALA A 17 -32.60 6.81 -6.34
CA ALA A 17 -33.52 7.71 -5.64
C ALA A 17 -32.76 8.68 -4.72
N ASP A 18 -31.76 8.19 -4.00
CA ASP A 18 -30.92 9.01 -3.12
C ASP A 18 -30.14 10.07 -3.90
N ALA A 19 -29.52 9.70 -5.03
CA ALA A 19 -28.82 10.65 -5.89
C ALA A 19 -29.75 11.72 -6.49
N ILE A 20 -30.95 11.31 -6.95
CA ILE A 20 -31.97 12.24 -7.46
C ILE A 20 -32.39 13.22 -6.36
N ALA A 21 -32.66 12.73 -5.16
CA ALA A 21 -33.06 13.55 -4.03
C ALA A 21 -31.97 14.55 -3.64
N ALA A 22 -30.72 14.11 -3.54
CA ALA A 22 -29.58 14.95 -3.20
C ALA A 22 -29.32 16.04 -4.24
N LEU A 23 -29.26 15.69 -5.53
CA LEU A 23 -29.05 16.64 -6.61
C LEU A 23 -30.22 17.63 -6.77
N THR A 24 -31.46 17.17 -6.54
CA THR A 24 -32.65 18.04 -6.54
C THR A 24 -32.59 19.05 -5.39
N ALA A 25 -32.18 18.61 -4.20
CA ALA A 25 -32.01 19.50 -3.06
C ALA A 25 -30.92 20.55 -3.34
N ALA A 26 -29.80 20.13 -3.94
CA ALA A 26 -28.71 21.03 -4.30
C ALA A 26 -29.12 22.06 -5.37
N ALA A 27 -29.85 21.64 -6.40
CA ALA A 27 -30.35 22.53 -7.47
C ALA A 27 -31.33 23.60 -6.99
N ARG A 28 -31.99 23.38 -5.83
CA ARG A 28 -32.92 24.34 -5.22
C ARG A 28 -32.22 25.34 -4.30
N GLN A 29 -30.93 25.18 -4.03
CA GLN A 29 -30.19 26.10 -3.19
C GLN A 29 -30.00 27.45 -3.88
N THR A 30 -29.81 28.48 -3.07
CA THR A 30 -29.46 29.82 -3.51
C THR A 30 -28.12 30.23 -2.94
N ARG A 31 -27.40 31.10 -3.65
CA ARG A 31 -26.14 31.70 -3.23
C ARG A 31 -26.25 33.22 -3.19
N VAL A 32 -25.42 33.85 -2.37
CA VAL A 32 -25.27 35.31 -2.34
C VAL A 32 -24.09 35.71 -3.21
N ARG A 33 -24.37 36.39 -4.32
CA ARG A 33 -23.34 36.99 -5.17
C ARG A 33 -22.99 38.37 -4.62
N GLY A 34 -21.70 38.67 -4.43
CA GLY A 34 -21.25 39.95 -3.90
C GLY A 34 -21.43 40.11 -2.39
N ALA A 35 -21.40 39.02 -1.63
CA ALA A 35 -21.52 39.04 -0.17
C ALA A 35 -20.53 40.05 0.47
N GLY A 36 -21.04 40.86 1.41
CA GLY A 36 -20.26 41.92 2.06
C GLY A 36 -20.14 43.23 1.27
N THR A 37 -20.89 43.37 0.17
CA THR A 37 -20.96 44.61 -0.62
C THR A 37 -22.40 45.13 -0.71
N ASP A 38 -22.56 46.41 -1.05
CA ASP A 38 -23.88 47.03 -1.28
C ASP A 38 -24.63 46.45 -2.50
N GLN A 39 -23.95 45.61 -3.30
CA GLN A 39 -24.49 44.95 -4.50
C GLN A 39 -24.80 43.47 -4.25
N ALA A 40 -24.91 43.04 -2.99
CA ALA A 40 -25.19 41.65 -2.66
C ALA A 40 -26.59 41.23 -3.17
N THR A 41 -26.64 40.17 -4.01
CA THR A 41 -27.90 39.62 -4.54
C THR A 41 -28.00 38.12 -4.30
N VAL A 42 -29.19 37.65 -3.95
CA VAL A 42 -29.49 36.22 -3.85
C VAL A 42 -29.89 35.70 -5.22
N GLU A 43 -29.21 34.67 -5.71
CA GLU A 43 -29.50 34.01 -6.98
C GLU A 43 -29.47 32.47 -6.81
N PRO A 44 -30.08 31.69 -7.73
CA PRO A 44 -29.95 30.23 -7.72
C PRO A 44 -28.49 29.78 -7.87
N VAL A 45 -28.16 28.62 -7.33
CA VAL A 45 -26.88 27.96 -7.60
C VAL A 45 -26.79 27.57 -9.08
N ASP A 46 -25.59 27.71 -9.66
CA ASP A 46 -25.31 27.21 -11.00
C ASP A 46 -25.23 25.68 -10.96
N PHE A 47 -26.29 25.01 -11.42
CA PHE A 47 -26.33 23.55 -11.43
C PHE A 47 -25.30 22.94 -12.39
N ALA A 48 -24.91 23.64 -13.46
CA ALA A 48 -23.92 23.11 -14.38
C ALA A 48 -22.54 23.03 -13.71
N ASP A 49 -22.16 24.07 -12.97
CA ASP A 49 -20.95 24.08 -12.14
C ASP A 49 -20.99 22.98 -11.07
N LEU A 50 -22.14 22.82 -10.40
CA LEU A 50 -22.34 21.76 -9.41
C LEU A 50 -22.20 20.36 -10.02
N ALA A 51 -22.84 20.11 -11.17
CA ALA A 51 -22.78 18.81 -11.84
C ALA A 51 -21.36 18.50 -12.31
N ALA A 52 -20.64 19.50 -12.83
CA ALA A 52 -19.24 19.37 -13.22
C ALA A 52 -18.36 18.98 -12.03
N HIS A 53 -18.54 19.67 -10.89
CA HIS A 53 -17.82 19.38 -9.65
C HIS A 53 -18.10 17.95 -9.16
N VAL A 54 -19.37 17.57 -9.05
CA VAL A 54 -19.79 16.23 -8.58
C VAL A 54 -19.22 15.13 -9.48
N LEU A 55 -19.37 15.25 -10.80
CA LEU A 55 -18.90 14.22 -11.73
C LEU A 55 -17.38 14.11 -11.75
N THR A 56 -16.66 15.24 -11.61
CA THR A 56 -15.21 15.26 -11.51
C THR A 56 -14.73 14.57 -10.22
N THR A 57 -15.37 14.86 -9.08
CA THR A 57 -15.07 14.19 -7.81
C THR A 57 -15.40 12.70 -7.85
N VAL A 58 -16.51 12.29 -8.46
CA VAL A 58 -16.85 10.87 -8.63
C VAL A 58 -15.80 10.18 -9.51
N ALA A 59 -15.42 10.78 -10.64
CA ALA A 59 -14.34 10.26 -11.50
C ALA A 59 -13.03 10.10 -10.71
N ALA A 60 -12.69 11.07 -9.85
CA ALA A 60 -11.51 11.01 -8.99
C ALA A 60 -11.59 9.89 -7.93
N ASN A 61 -12.76 9.66 -7.33
CA ASN A 61 -12.97 8.61 -6.33
C ASN A 61 -12.90 7.20 -6.95
N VAL A 62 -13.45 7.01 -8.15
CA VAL A 62 -13.36 5.73 -8.89
C VAL A 62 -12.05 5.55 -9.66
N GLY A 63 -11.16 6.55 -9.62
CA GLY A 63 -9.79 6.48 -10.09
C GLY A 63 -9.55 6.96 -11.53
N SER A 64 -10.57 7.02 -12.38
CA SER A 64 -10.45 7.63 -13.72
C SER A 64 -11.81 7.94 -14.36
N VAL A 65 -11.80 8.78 -15.39
CA VAL A 65 -12.97 9.01 -16.25
C VAL A 65 -13.38 7.74 -16.99
N GLU A 66 -12.43 6.93 -17.44
CA GLU A 66 -12.75 5.69 -18.17
C GLU A 66 -13.39 4.63 -17.27
N THR A 67 -12.98 4.55 -15.99
CA THR A 67 -13.63 3.73 -14.97
C THR A 67 -15.07 4.18 -14.76
N LEU A 68 -15.28 5.50 -14.58
CA LEU A 68 -16.63 6.07 -14.41
C LEU A 68 -17.56 5.73 -15.59
N LEU A 69 -17.02 5.73 -16.81
CA LEU A 69 -17.78 5.45 -18.02
C LEU A 69 -17.93 3.95 -18.31
N ALA A 70 -17.33 3.07 -17.49
CA ALA A 70 -17.30 1.63 -17.69
C ALA A 70 -16.87 1.22 -19.12
N GLY A 71 -15.95 1.97 -19.73
CA GLY A 71 -15.48 1.76 -21.11
C GLY A 71 -16.54 2.01 -22.20
N ARG A 72 -17.70 2.59 -21.89
CA ARG A 72 -18.78 2.87 -22.86
C ARG A 72 -18.59 4.20 -23.59
N SER A 73 -17.38 4.41 -24.11
CA SER A 73 -16.95 5.67 -24.74
C SER A 73 -17.77 6.10 -25.96
N GLY A 74 -18.52 5.19 -26.60
CA GLY A 74 -19.31 5.46 -27.81
C GLY A 74 -20.73 6.01 -27.60
N SER A 75 -21.22 6.15 -26.36
CA SER A 75 -22.54 6.76 -26.11
C SER A 75 -22.44 8.29 -26.04
N TRP A 76 -23.48 9.00 -26.48
CA TRP A 76 -23.50 10.47 -26.46
C TRP A 76 -23.48 10.99 -25.01
N GLU A 77 -24.08 10.26 -24.07
CA GLU A 77 -24.03 10.56 -22.65
C GLU A 77 -22.59 10.47 -22.12
N ALA A 78 -21.87 9.40 -22.46
CA ALA A 78 -20.48 9.23 -22.04
C ALA A 78 -19.56 10.29 -22.64
N ASP A 79 -19.78 10.71 -23.90
CA ASP A 79 -19.04 11.82 -24.52
C ASP A 79 -19.30 13.15 -23.80
N LEU A 80 -20.53 13.44 -23.40
CA LEU A 80 -20.84 14.65 -22.62
C LEU A 80 -20.22 14.62 -21.23
N VAL A 81 -20.30 13.49 -20.52
CA VAL A 81 -19.69 13.34 -19.19
C VAL A 81 -18.17 13.48 -19.29
N ARG A 82 -17.52 12.81 -20.26
CA ARG A 82 -16.08 12.95 -20.50
C ARG A 82 -15.69 14.41 -20.73
N ARG A 83 -16.36 15.09 -21.67
CA ARG A 83 -16.08 16.50 -21.95
C ARG A 83 -16.29 17.40 -20.75
N LEU A 84 -17.29 17.14 -19.92
CA LEU A 84 -17.54 17.93 -18.73
C LEU A 84 -16.42 17.76 -17.70
N VAL A 85 -15.98 16.52 -17.46
CA VAL A 85 -14.88 16.24 -16.53
C VAL A 85 -13.55 16.78 -17.07
N ASP A 86 -13.19 16.51 -18.32
CA ASP A 86 -11.92 16.95 -18.94
C ASP A 86 -11.78 18.48 -18.98
N ARG A 87 -12.91 19.22 -19.03
CA ARG A 87 -12.93 20.69 -19.00
C ARG A 87 -12.86 21.26 -17.59
N THR A 88 -13.11 20.43 -16.58
CA THR A 88 -13.06 20.79 -15.16
C THR A 88 -11.71 20.44 -14.54
N ALA A 89 -11.17 19.27 -14.87
CA ALA A 89 -9.88 18.79 -14.40
C ALA A 89 -9.24 17.91 -15.48
N SER A 90 -7.93 18.08 -15.71
CA SER A 90 -7.18 17.08 -16.47
C SER A 90 -7.02 15.78 -15.67
N GLU A 91 -6.60 14.70 -16.35
CA GLU A 91 -6.32 13.41 -15.70
C GLU A 91 -5.30 13.54 -14.55
N ASP A 92 -4.26 14.36 -14.73
CA ASP A 92 -3.25 14.66 -13.70
C ASP A 92 -3.80 15.48 -12.51
N GLU A 93 -4.91 16.21 -12.73
CA GLU A 93 -5.54 17.04 -11.70
C GLU A 93 -6.59 16.28 -10.91
N LEU A 94 -7.13 15.17 -11.42
CA LEU A 94 -8.19 14.38 -10.79
C LEU A 94 -7.87 14.04 -9.32
N LEU A 95 -6.60 13.75 -9.01
CA LEU A 95 -6.18 13.43 -7.66
C LEU A 95 -6.54 14.53 -6.63
N ARG A 96 -6.55 15.80 -7.03
CA ARG A 96 -6.91 16.95 -6.16
C ARG A 96 -8.40 17.01 -5.85
N TRP A 97 -9.22 16.38 -6.69
CA TRP A 97 -10.68 16.36 -6.57
C TRP A 97 -11.19 15.17 -5.76
N ARG A 98 -10.30 14.24 -5.42
CA ARG A 98 -10.62 13.03 -4.67
C ARG A 98 -11.01 13.38 -3.24
N THR A 99 -12.10 12.77 -2.78
CA THR A 99 -12.64 12.95 -1.41
C THR A 99 -12.55 11.67 -0.59
N GLU A 100 -12.53 10.51 -1.24
CA GLU A 100 -12.31 9.22 -0.59
C GLU A 100 -10.83 8.89 -0.45
N PRO A 101 -10.40 8.18 0.62
CA PRO A 101 -9.02 7.72 0.73
C PRO A 101 -8.59 6.91 -0.50
N VAL A 102 -7.31 7.02 -0.85
CA VAL A 102 -6.70 6.09 -1.81
C VAL A 102 -6.49 4.76 -1.10
N ARG A 103 -7.05 3.68 -1.66
CA ARG A 103 -6.89 2.32 -1.13
C ARG A 103 -5.75 1.62 -1.86
N LEU A 104 -4.71 1.27 -1.12
CA LEU A 104 -3.56 0.54 -1.63
C LEU A 104 -3.47 -0.81 -0.95
N HIS A 105 -3.36 -1.86 -1.74
CA HIS A 105 -3.10 -3.18 -1.19
C HIS A 105 -1.59 -3.42 -1.18
N PHE A 106 -1.02 -3.64 -0.01
CA PHE A 106 0.42 -3.71 0.12
C PHE A 106 0.82 -4.68 1.22
N ASP A 107 1.81 -5.51 0.88
CA ASP A 107 2.55 -6.34 1.80
C ASP A 107 4.05 -6.16 1.52
N ALA A 108 4.82 -5.90 2.58
CA ALA A 108 6.25 -5.76 2.49
C ALA A 108 6.93 -7.08 2.08
N GLU A 109 6.35 -8.23 2.44
CA GLU A 109 6.89 -9.55 2.11
C GLU A 109 6.86 -9.82 0.61
N ASP A 110 5.72 -9.57 -0.03
CA ASP A 110 5.56 -9.70 -1.49
C ASP A 110 6.50 -8.76 -2.25
N THR A 111 6.70 -7.55 -1.70
CA THR A 111 7.67 -6.60 -2.27
C THR A 111 9.10 -7.11 -2.12
N PHE A 112 9.48 -7.63 -0.95
CA PHE A 112 10.80 -8.18 -0.69
C PHE A 112 11.08 -9.44 -1.54
N TYR A 113 10.06 -10.26 -1.78
CA TYR A 113 10.14 -11.37 -2.73
C TYR A 113 10.43 -10.86 -4.15
N THR A 114 9.69 -9.85 -4.61
CA THR A 114 9.92 -9.22 -5.91
C THR A 114 11.31 -8.59 -6.04
N PHE A 115 11.87 -8.09 -4.93
CA PHE A 115 13.22 -7.51 -4.88
C PHE A 115 14.33 -8.57 -4.80
N GLY A 116 13.98 -9.86 -4.66
CA GLY A 116 14.91 -10.97 -4.46
C GLY A 116 15.50 -11.03 -3.05
N ILE A 117 14.99 -10.23 -2.11
CA ILE A 117 15.50 -10.14 -0.74
C ILE A 117 15.05 -11.37 0.06
N SER A 118 13.84 -11.88 -0.18
CA SER A 118 13.38 -13.14 0.43
C SER A 118 14.26 -14.32 0.00
N ASP A 119 14.56 -14.45 -1.30
CA ASP A 119 15.45 -15.50 -1.81
C ASP A 119 16.87 -15.40 -1.22
N LEU A 120 17.38 -14.17 -1.05
CA LEU A 120 18.67 -13.94 -0.40
C LEU A 120 18.64 -14.38 1.07
N LEU A 121 17.60 -14.03 1.82
CA LEU A 121 17.41 -14.45 3.21
C LEU A 121 17.35 -15.98 3.30
N ASP A 122 16.53 -16.63 2.46
CA ASP A 122 16.36 -18.08 2.48
C ASP A 122 17.70 -18.79 2.24
N GLN A 123 18.51 -18.31 1.28
CA GLN A 123 19.85 -18.85 1.03
C GLN A 123 20.79 -18.71 2.24
N GLU A 124 20.73 -17.58 2.95
CA GLU A 124 21.56 -17.34 4.13
C GLU A 124 21.12 -18.24 5.31
N ARG A 125 19.82 -18.36 5.53
CA ARG A 125 19.26 -19.20 6.58
C ARG A 125 19.46 -20.68 6.32
N ASP A 126 19.33 -21.14 5.07
CA ASP A 126 19.64 -22.52 4.69
C ASP A 126 21.10 -22.87 5.00
N ALA A 127 22.04 -21.97 4.70
CA ALA A 127 23.45 -22.16 5.00
C ALA A 127 23.74 -22.24 6.51
N ILE A 128 23.02 -21.45 7.33
CA ILE A 128 23.11 -21.52 8.78
C ILE A 128 22.47 -22.82 9.29
N GLY A 129 21.32 -23.21 8.75
CA GLY A 129 20.63 -24.45 9.08
C GLY A 129 21.50 -25.69 8.83
N ASP A 130 22.23 -25.72 7.71
CA ASP A 130 23.21 -26.77 7.41
C ASP A 130 24.33 -26.85 8.46
N VAL A 131 24.82 -25.69 8.93
CA VAL A 131 25.84 -25.61 10.00
C VAL A 131 25.29 -26.10 11.33
N VAL A 132 24.10 -25.64 11.72
CA VAL A 132 23.41 -26.05 12.95
C VAL A 132 23.18 -27.55 12.95
N SER A 133 22.62 -28.10 11.87
CA SER A 133 22.34 -29.53 11.71
C SER A 133 23.62 -30.39 11.83
N ARG A 134 24.72 -29.96 11.21
CA ARG A 134 26.01 -30.65 11.33
C ARG A 134 26.53 -30.64 12.78
N LEU A 135 26.51 -29.47 13.43
CA LEU A 135 27.01 -29.31 14.80
C LEU A 135 26.15 -30.08 15.82
N ASP A 136 24.83 -30.11 15.63
CA ASP A 136 23.91 -30.94 16.45
C ASP A 136 24.26 -32.43 16.35
N GLY A 137 24.50 -32.93 15.13
CA GLY A 137 24.94 -34.31 14.94
C GLY A 137 26.29 -34.63 15.60
N GLU A 138 27.24 -33.68 15.59
CA GLU A 138 28.52 -33.79 16.31
C GLU A 138 28.32 -33.82 17.84
N ILE A 139 27.44 -32.96 18.36
CA ILE A 139 27.05 -32.92 19.78
C ILE A 139 26.40 -34.24 20.20
N GLN A 140 25.46 -34.76 19.41
CA GLN A 140 24.78 -36.03 19.70
C GLN A 140 25.78 -37.20 19.73
N ALA A 141 26.63 -37.31 18.71
CA ALA A 141 27.62 -38.39 18.63
C ALA A 141 28.63 -38.33 19.80
N ARG A 142 28.98 -37.13 20.25
CA ARG A 142 29.81 -36.91 21.45
C ARG A 142 29.09 -37.37 22.72
N ASP A 143 27.84 -36.96 22.92
CA ASP A 143 27.10 -37.26 24.15
C ASP A 143 26.93 -38.79 24.35
N GLU A 144 26.93 -39.56 23.26
CA GLU A 144 26.96 -41.03 23.28
C GLU A 144 28.34 -41.62 23.68
N ALA A 145 29.44 -40.90 23.52
CA ALA A 145 30.82 -41.38 23.71
C ALA A 145 31.37 -41.26 25.15
N ALA A 146 30.66 -40.59 26.06
CA ALA A 146 30.92 -40.50 27.52
C ALA A 146 32.23 -39.83 28.00
N GLU A 147 33.13 -39.36 27.13
CA GLU A 147 34.32 -38.57 27.50
C GLU A 147 34.28 -37.16 26.89
N ARG A 148 34.48 -36.14 27.73
CA ARG A 148 34.46 -34.73 27.34
C ARG A 148 35.86 -34.16 27.10
N THR A 149 36.06 -33.45 26.00
CA THR A 149 37.31 -32.77 25.64
C THR A 149 37.14 -31.24 25.54
N PRO A 150 38.22 -30.44 25.56
CA PRO A 150 38.14 -28.99 25.31
C PRO A 150 37.62 -28.64 23.91
N ALA A 151 37.79 -29.52 22.91
CA ALA A 151 37.21 -29.32 21.58
C ALA A 151 35.68 -29.33 21.62
N ASP A 152 35.10 -30.07 22.56
CA ASP A 152 33.66 -30.17 22.73
C ASP A 152 33.03 -28.84 23.16
N THR A 153 33.74 -28.06 23.99
CA THR A 153 33.29 -26.72 24.38
C THR A 153 33.29 -25.76 23.19
N ALA A 154 34.25 -25.88 22.28
CA ALA A 154 34.28 -25.08 21.07
C ALA A 154 33.13 -25.43 20.10
N VAL A 155 32.72 -26.70 20.04
CA VAL A 155 31.55 -27.14 19.25
C VAL A 155 30.25 -26.58 19.86
N ASP A 156 30.08 -26.68 21.18
CA ASP A 156 28.91 -26.09 21.87
C ASP A 156 28.82 -24.58 21.65
N GLU A 157 29.96 -23.87 21.74
CA GLU A 157 30.03 -22.42 21.48
C GLU A 157 29.71 -22.07 20.02
N GLN A 158 30.17 -22.88 19.06
CA GLN A 158 29.84 -22.69 17.64
C GLN A 158 28.36 -22.94 17.35
N PHE A 159 27.77 -23.96 17.97
CA PHE A 159 26.37 -24.28 17.84
C PHE A 159 25.51 -23.12 18.37
N ALA A 160 25.77 -22.69 19.61
CA ALA A 160 25.09 -21.55 20.21
C ALA A 160 25.29 -20.26 19.41
N ALA A 161 26.47 -20.04 18.81
CA ALA A 161 26.73 -18.88 17.97
C ALA A 161 25.97 -18.91 16.64
N ALA A 162 25.73 -20.09 16.06
CA ALA A 162 24.96 -20.26 14.84
C ALA A 162 23.45 -20.08 15.09
N GLU A 163 22.91 -20.63 16.18
CA GLU A 163 21.53 -20.39 16.59
C GLU A 163 21.29 -18.90 16.88
N ALA A 164 22.18 -18.26 17.65
CA ALA A 164 22.08 -16.84 17.95
C ALA A 164 22.16 -15.95 16.70
N LEU A 165 22.83 -16.41 15.64
CA LEU A 165 22.90 -15.74 14.35
C LEU A 165 21.58 -15.86 13.59
N ASP A 166 20.96 -17.05 13.53
CA ASP A 166 19.63 -17.23 12.89
C ASP A 166 18.57 -16.36 13.60
N ASP A 167 18.56 -16.38 14.94
CA ASP A 167 17.66 -15.53 15.76
C ASP A 167 17.89 -14.03 15.51
N ALA A 168 19.14 -13.62 15.25
CA ALA A 168 19.45 -12.22 14.93
C ALA A 168 18.96 -11.84 13.54
N ILE A 169 19.09 -12.75 12.57
CA ILE A 169 18.62 -12.57 11.20
C ILE A 169 17.09 -12.47 11.17
N GLU A 170 16.36 -13.34 11.87
CA GLU A 170 14.89 -13.28 11.95
C GLU A 170 14.42 -11.94 12.54
N ARG A 171 15.03 -11.50 13.65
CA ARG A 171 14.73 -10.19 14.25
C ARG A 171 14.99 -9.03 13.29
N LEU A 172 16.09 -9.06 12.55
CA LEU A 172 16.39 -8.02 11.56
C LEU A 172 15.37 -8.05 10.41
N TRP A 173 14.97 -9.23 9.95
CA TRP A 173 13.95 -9.40 8.92
C TRP A 173 12.61 -8.78 9.30
N GLU A 174 12.09 -9.06 10.50
CA GLU A 174 10.84 -8.43 10.97
C GLU A 174 10.98 -6.91 11.11
N GLN A 175 12.11 -6.44 11.66
CA GLN A 175 12.35 -5.01 11.81
C GLN A 175 12.38 -4.30 10.47
N ASP A 176 13.07 -4.88 9.49
CA ASP A 176 13.20 -4.32 8.16
C ASP A 176 11.86 -4.33 7.39
N ARG A 177 11.07 -5.40 7.49
CA ARG A 177 9.71 -5.42 6.93
C ARG A 177 8.83 -4.32 7.51
N ALA A 178 8.84 -4.17 8.84
CA ALA A 178 8.06 -3.13 9.51
C ALA A 178 8.55 -1.72 9.13
N ALA A 179 9.87 -1.52 9.07
CA ALA A 179 10.48 -0.25 8.67
C ALA A 179 10.15 0.11 7.22
N TYR A 180 10.21 -0.87 6.30
CA TYR A 180 9.85 -0.66 4.90
C TYR A 180 8.36 -0.34 4.74
N ALA A 181 7.47 -1.02 5.46
CA ALA A 181 6.04 -0.70 5.44
C ALA A 181 5.74 0.72 5.92
N ALA A 182 6.44 1.19 6.96
CA ALA A 182 6.32 2.57 7.42
C ALA A 182 6.88 3.58 6.40
N ALA A 183 8.03 3.29 5.80
CA ALA A 183 8.64 4.13 4.77
C ALA A 183 7.79 4.19 3.48
N TYR A 184 7.14 3.08 3.12
CA TYR A 184 6.21 2.99 2.00
C TYR A 184 5.02 3.92 2.20
N ARG A 185 4.39 3.86 3.38
CA ARG A 185 3.30 4.77 3.77
C ARG A 185 3.73 6.23 3.64
N ALA A 186 4.87 6.60 4.22
CA ALA A 186 5.38 7.96 4.17
C ALA A 186 5.67 8.42 2.72
N THR A 187 6.17 7.52 1.87
CA THR A 187 6.43 7.80 0.45
C THR A 187 5.14 8.08 -0.32
N VAL A 188 4.09 7.29 -0.07
CA VAL A 188 2.76 7.51 -0.66
C VAL A 188 2.15 8.83 -0.17
N GLU A 189 2.15 9.08 1.12
CA GLU A 189 1.59 10.32 1.70
C GLU A 189 2.29 11.57 1.14
N ARG A 190 3.62 11.50 0.96
CA ARG A 190 4.39 12.54 0.29
C ARG A 190 3.96 12.72 -1.17
N TYR A 191 3.89 11.63 -1.95
CA TYR A 191 3.48 11.67 -3.37
C TYR A 191 2.12 12.36 -3.54
N LEU A 192 1.18 12.05 -2.66
CA LEU A 192 -0.17 12.62 -2.65
C LEU A 192 -0.16 14.10 -2.27
N THR A 193 0.58 14.46 -1.21
CA THR A 193 0.72 15.85 -0.75
C THR A 193 1.33 16.74 -1.83
N GLU A 194 2.38 16.27 -2.50
CA GLU A 194 3.07 17.01 -3.58
C GLU A 194 2.16 17.26 -4.79
N ARG A 195 1.16 16.40 -5.02
CA ARG A 195 0.16 16.58 -6.08
C ARG A 195 -1.07 17.36 -5.65
N GLY A 196 -1.15 17.76 -4.38
CA GLY A 196 -2.27 18.53 -3.83
C GLY A 196 -3.50 17.69 -3.50
N ALA A 197 -3.33 16.38 -3.30
CA ALA A 197 -4.40 15.55 -2.75
C ALA A 197 -4.75 16.02 -1.33
N THR A 198 -6.03 16.00 -0.99
CA THR A 198 -6.51 16.31 0.37
C THR A 198 -7.10 15.10 1.08
N CYS A 199 -7.25 13.98 0.37
CA CYS A 199 -7.73 12.71 0.92
C CYS A 199 -6.62 11.94 1.65
N GLY A 200 -7.02 11.05 2.57
CA GLY A 200 -6.11 10.13 3.26
C GLY A 200 -5.69 8.92 2.41
N VAL A 201 -4.98 8.00 3.05
CA VAL A 201 -4.51 6.73 2.46
C VAL A 201 -4.83 5.56 3.37
N ASP A 202 -5.49 4.57 2.80
CA ASP A 202 -5.76 3.29 3.45
C ASP A 202 -4.83 2.23 2.84
N ILE A 203 -3.86 1.78 3.63
CA ILE A 203 -3.00 0.65 3.26
C ILE A 203 -3.62 -0.62 3.85
N ILE A 204 -3.98 -1.54 2.96
CA ILE A 204 -4.66 -2.78 3.29
C ILE A 204 -3.70 -3.93 3.02
N THR A 205 -3.39 -4.74 4.02
CA THR A 205 -2.66 -5.99 3.78
C THR A 205 -3.60 -6.97 3.07
N PRO A 206 -3.30 -7.40 1.83
CA PRO A 206 -4.18 -8.29 1.10
C PRO A 206 -4.30 -9.64 1.83
N VAL A 207 -5.50 -10.19 1.84
CA VAL A 207 -5.71 -11.58 2.28
C VAL A 207 -5.25 -12.51 1.15
N ALA A 208 -4.55 -13.59 1.49
CA ALA A 208 -4.06 -14.55 0.51
C ALA A 208 -5.17 -15.00 -0.46
N TYR A 209 -4.84 -15.02 -1.76
CA TYR A 209 -5.73 -15.41 -2.86
C TYR A 209 -6.93 -14.49 -3.14
N ALA A 210 -7.06 -13.34 -2.48
CA ALA A 210 -8.03 -12.33 -2.86
C ALA A 210 -7.56 -11.60 -4.13
N SER A 211 -8.36 -11.66 -5.20
CA SER A 211 -8.11 -10.81 -6.37
C SER A 211 -8.31 -9.36 -5.95
N THR A 212 -7.23 -8.59 -5.94
CA THR A 212 -7.33 -7.17 -5.66
C THR A 212 -7.45 -6.45 -6.99
N THR A 213 -8.59 -5.80 -7.23
CA THR A 213 -8.72 -4.89 -8.37
C THR A 213 -8.19 -3.53 -7.96
N TRP A 214 -7.11 -3.11 -8.62
CA TRP A 214 -6.56 -1.79 -8.46
C TRP A 214 -7.16 -0.87 -9.49
N ASP A 215 -7.52 0.34 -9.07
CA ASP A 215 -7.77 1.39 -10.03
C ASP A 215 -6.43 1.90 -10.62
N PRO A 216 -6.44 2.51 -11.82
CA PRO A 216 -5.20 2.94 -12.48
C PRO A 216 -4.36 3.92 -11.65
N LEU A 217 -5.00 4.72 -10.80
CA LEU A 217 -4.31 5.67 -9.93
C LEU A 217 -3.60 4.93 -8.77
N ALA A 218 -4.25 3.95 -8.16
CA ALA A 218 -3.63 3.08 -7.15
C ALA A 218 -2.39 2.35 -7.70
N GLU A 219 -2.47 1.86 -8.95
CA GLU A 219 -1.34 1.25 -9.65
C GLU A 219 -0.18 2.23 -9.86
N GLN A 220 -0.48 3.43 -10.36
CA GLN A 220 0.53 4.48 -10.53
C GLN A 220 1.21 4.86 -9.20
N ILE A 221 0.42 5.02 -8.13
CA ILE A 221 0.93 5.39 -6.80
C ILE A 221 1.83 4.29 -6.23
N HIS A 222 1.40 3.03 -6.34
CA HIS A 222 2.20 1.92 -5.86
C HIS A 222 3.50 1.76 -6.64
N GLU A 223 3.47 1.86 -7.97
CA GLU A 223 4.68 1.76 -8.79
C GLU A 223 5.66 2.88 -8.45
N TYR A 224 5.16 4.12 -8.25
CA TYR A 224 5.98 5.20 -7.74
C TYR A 224 6.58 4.86 -6.38
N ALA A 225 5.77 4.40 -5.43
CA ALA A 225 6.24 4.07 -4.08
C ALA A 225 7.27 2.93 -4.09
N ARG A 226 7.08 1.91 -4.92
CA ARG A 226 8.03 0.81 -5.11
C ARG A 226 9.40 1.31 -5.58
N GLN A 227 9.43 2.30 -6.47
CA GLN A 227 10.67 2.85 -7.01
C GLN A 227 11.36 3.87 -6.09
N HIS A 228 10.64 4.50 -5.17
CA HIS A 228 11.14 5.64 -4.39
C HIS A 228 11.22 5.40 -2.88
N THR A 229 10.60 4.32 -2.38
CA THR A 229 10.64 3.98 -0.95
C THR A 229 12.03 3.48 -0.57
N GLN A 230 12.63 4.11 0.42
CA GLN A 230 13.95 3.72 0.90
C GLN A 230 13.93 2.32 1.52
N LEU A 231 14.90 1.49 1.14
CA LEU A 231 15.15 0.21 1.79
C LEU A 231 15.80 0.45 3.17
N PRO A 232 15.35 -0.21 4.24
CA PRO A 232 15.92 -0.04 5.58
C PRO A 232 17.43 -0.33 5.63
N MET A 233 17.91 -1.30 4.84
CA MET A 233 19.31 -1.73 4.82
C MET A 233 20.25 -0.70 4.21
N THR A 234 19.76 0.16 3.31
CA THR A 234 20.59 1.10 2.53
C THR A 234 20.26 2.56 2.80
N GLY A 235 19.09 2.85 3.39
CA GLY A 235 18.55 4.21 3.49
C GLY A 235 18.28 4.87 2.13
N SER A 236 18.27 4.08 1.05
CA SER A 236 18.17 4.55 -0.34
C SER A 236 17.09 3.78 -1.08
N ALA A 237 16.55 4.36 -2.15
CA ALA A 237 15.60 3.67 -3.03
C ALA A 237 16.20 2.37 -3.61
N PRO A 238 15.38 1.39 -4.03
CA PRO A 238 15.87 0.13 -4.55
C PRO A 238 16.68 0.34 -5.84
N ASP A 239 17.84 -0.30 -5.93
CA ASP A 239 18.72 -0.21 -7.10
C ASP A 239 18.46 -1.38 -8.06
N TRP A 240 18.01 -1.05 -9.27
CA TRP A 240 17.73 -2.01 -10.36
C TRP A 240 18.78 -1.97 -11.49
N SER A 241 19.88 -1.22 -11.31
CA SER A 241 20.83 -0.94 -12.40
C SER A 241 21.68 -2.14 -12.81
N ASP A 242 21.88 -3.11 -11.90
CA ASP A 242 22.75 -4.27 -12.09
C ASP A 242 22.16 -5.51 -11.39
N GLY A 243 20.99 -5.94 -11.87
CA GLY A 243 20.25 -7.08 -11.30
C GLY A 243 19.03 -6.64 -10.50
N ASN A 244 18.62 -7.46 -9.54
CA ASN A 244 17.57 -7.09 -8.60
C ASN A 244 18.16 -6.32 -7.40
N PRO A 245 17.34 -5.64 -6.58
CA PRO A 245 17.83 -4.93 -5.41
C PRO A 245 18.65 -5.79 -4.44
N ALA A 246 18.35 -7.10 -4.31
CA ALA A 246 19.13 -8.00 -3.47
C ALA A 246 20.57 -8.22 -3.97
N ASP A 247 20.80 -8.20 -5.29
CA ASP A 247 22.16 -8.25 -5.85
C ASP A 247 22.98 -7.00 -5.49
N ALA A 248 22.34 -5.84 -5.39
CA ALA A 248 22.97 -4.62 -4.90
C ALA A 248 23.32 -4.73 -3.40
N LEU A 249 22.43 -5.29 -2.57
CA LEU A 249 22.70 -5.55 -1.15
C LEU A 249 23.90 -6.49 -0.97
N ARG A 250 23.94 -7.58 -1.74
CA ARG A 250 25.04 -8.55 -1.71
C ARG A 250 26.38 -7.91 -2.07
N ARG A 251 26.42 -7.10 -3.13
CA ARG A 251 27.65 -6.38 -3.53
C ARG A 251 28.11 -5.36 -2.48
N ALA A 252 27.17 -4.77 -1.74
CA ALA A 252 27.45 -3.78 -0.70
C ALA A 252 27.84 -4.40 0.65
N GLY A 253 27.75 -5.73 0.82
CA GLY A 253 27.97 -6.40 2.11
C GLY A 253 26.90 -6.03 3.15
N LEU A 254 25.65 -5.86 2.69
CA LEU A 254 24.50 -5.46 3.51
C LEU A 254 23.48 -6.60 3.61
N THR A 255 23.93 -7.86 3.52
CA THR A 255 23.08 -9.03 3.72
C THR A 255 22.68 -9.18 5.20
N TYR A 256 21.74 -10.09 5.50
CA TYR A 256 21.32 -10.28 6.89
C TYR A 256 22.42 -10.89 7.74
N THR A 257 23.19 -11.83 7.18
CA THR A 257 24.35 -12.41 7.88
C THR A 257 25.42 -11.36 8.19
N ASP A 258 25.76 -10.51 7.23
CA ASP A 258 26.76 -9.45 7.40
C ASP A 258 26.33 -8.45 8.49
N ARG A 259 25.05 -8.07 8.49
CA ARG A 259 24.49 -7.11 9.46
C ARG A 259 24.35 -7.73 10.85
N ALA A 260 23.86 -8.96 10.96
CA ALA A 260 23.74 -9.67 12.24
C ALA A 260 25.11 -10.00 12.86
N GLY A 261 26.11 -10.31 12.03
CA GLY A 261 27.48 -10.58 12.47
C GLY A 261 28.24 -9.33 12.93
N GLY A 262 27.87 -8.15 12.44
CA GLY A 262 28.49 -6.86 12.78
C GLY A 262 28.04 -6.22 14.10
N GLU A 263 26.99 -6.75 14.75
CA GLU A 263 26.48 -6.25 16.04
C GLU A 263 27.26 -6.75 17.29
N ARG A 264 28.48 -7.30 17.11
CA ARG A 264 29.32 -7.85 18.20
C ARG A 264 30.32 -6.85 18.78
#